data_AF-A0A380FEH3-F1
#
_entry.id   AF-A0A380FEH3-F1
#
_cell.length_a   1.000
_cell.length_b   1.000
_cell.length_c   1.000
_cell.angle_alpha   90.00
_cell.angle_beta   90.00
_cell.angle_gamma   90.00
#
_symmetry.space_group_name_H-M   'P 1'
#
loop_
_entity.id
_entity.type
_entity.pdbx_description
1 polymer ?
#
loop_
_entity_poly.entity_id
_entity_poly.type
_entity_poly.pdbx_seq_one_letter_code
_entity_poly.pdbx_strand_id
1 'polypeptide(L)'
;MRDAGNKIGRSWGDAKYWKVKAQQDGYTVNHHPKVGSILQSTKGKYGHVAYIERVFDDGTIKVKEMNFYHPFEITTRDISPQALKKYYIIHPKENKAK
;
A
#
# COMPACT_ATOMS: atom_id res chain seq x y z
N MET A 1 -11.63 6.13 -22.39
CA MET A 1 -11.17 6.89 -21.21
C MET A 1 -10.55 5.88 -20.26
N ARG A 2 -9.24 5.97 -20.00
CA ARG A 2 -8.56 5.14 -18.97
C ARG A 2 -8.24 6.10 -17.83
N ASP A 3 -9.25 6.25 -16.99
CA ASP A 3 -9.35 7.20 -15.90
C ASP A 3 -8.13 7.27 -14.99
N ALA A 4 -7.95 8.48 -14.45
CA ALA A 4 -6.84 8.96 -13.65
C ALA A 4 -6.66 8.15 -12.35
N GLY A 5 -6.03 6.99 -12.45
CA GLY A 5 -5.59 6.21 -11.29
C GLY A 5 -4.13 6.48 -11.01
N ASN A 6 -3.84 7.19 -9.92
CA ASN A 6 -2.63 7.08 -9.09
C ASN A 6 -1.78 5.84 -9.47
N LYS A 7 -0.72 6.05 -10.27
CA LYS A 7 0.07 4.93 -10.81
C LYS A 7 0.97 4.39 -9.72
N ILE A 8 0.95 3.08 -9.56
CA ILE A 8 1.87 2.33 -8.68
C ILE A 8 2.73 1.46 -9.60
N GLY A 9 4.02 1.34 -9.29
CA GLY A 9 4.93 0.54 -10.08
C GLY A 9 4.47 -0.91 -10.12
N ARG A 10 4.16 -1.41 -11.32
CA ARG A 10 3.75 -2.81 -11.55
C ARG A 10 4.92 -3.78 -11.67
N SER A 11 6.16 -3.27 -11.69
CA SER A 11 7.40 -4.00 -12.01
C SER A 11 8.31 -4.24 -10.79
N TRP A 12 7.83 -4.01 -9.57
CA TRP A 12 8.67 -4.11 -8.36
C TRP A 12 8.89 -5.54 -7.85
N GLY A 13 8.22 -6.54 -8.45
CA GLY A 13 8.38 -7.95 -8.09
C GLY A 13 7.80 -8.27 -6.71
N ASP A 14 8.54 -8.99 -5.88
CA ASP A 14 8.11 -9.39 -4.52
C ASP A 14 7.85 -8.18 -3.62
N ALA A 15 6.74 -8.21 -2.87
CA ALA A 15 6.30 -7.15 -1.95
C ALA A 15 7.38 -6.70 -0.96
N LYS A 16 8.27 -7.59 -0.52
CA LYS A 16 9.39 -7.24 0.39
C LYS A 16 10.36 -6.20 -0.18
N TYR A 17 10.46 -6.08 -1.51
CA TYR A 17 11.35 -5.12 -2.17
C TYR A 17 10.67 -3.82 -2.57
N TRP A 18 9.34 -3.74 -2.48
CA TRP A 18 8.57 -2.61 -2.98
C TRP A 18 8.97 -1.30 -2.31
N LYS A 19 9.31 -1.28 -1.02
CA LYS A 19 9.84 -0.07 -0.34
C LYS A 19 11.05 0.49 -1.09
N VAL A 20 12.08 -0.34 -1.29
CA VAL A 20 13.35 0.09 -1.89
C VAL A 20 13.14 0.46 -3.36
N LYS A 21 12.38 -0.34 -4.10
CA LYS A 21 12.08 -0.10 -5.52
C LYS A 21 11.24 1.15 -5.74
N ALA A 22 10.23 1.38 -4.90
CA ALA A 22 9.42 2.59 -4.94
C ALA A 22 10.29 3.83 -4.69
N GLN A 23 11.18 3.79 -3.69
CA GLN A 23 12.12 4.88 -3.44
C GLN A 23 13.06 5.13 -4.64
N GLN A 24 13.60 4.07 -5.26
CA GLN A 24 14.44 4.16 -6.47
C GLN A 24 13.67 4.78 -7.65
N ASP A 25 12.39 4.42 -7.80
CA ASP A 25 11.53 4.99 -8.82
C ASP A 25 11.03 6.40 -8.45
N GLY A 26 11.46 6.98 -7.32
CA GLY A 26 11.10 8.34 -6.89
C GLY A 26 9.69 8.48 -6.32
N TYR A 27 9.13 7.41 -5.76
CA TYR A 27 7.89 7.46 -4.99
C TYR A 27 8.17 7.89 -3.55
N THR A 28 7.22 8.60 -2.94
CA THR A 28 7.29 8.92 -1.52
C THR A 28 6.97 7.68 -0.70
N VAL A 29 7.89 7.28 0.17
CA VAL A 29 7.71 6.17 1.11
C VAL A 29 7.90 6.67 2.53
N ASN A 30 6.87 6.55 3.37
CA ASN A 30 6.90 7.02 4.75
C ASN A 30 5.98 6.15 5.65
N HIS A 31 5.58 6.65 6.82
CA HIS A 31 4.67 5.95 7.75
C HIS A 31 3.32 6.67 7.90
N HIS A 32 3.00 7.62 7.03
CA HIS A 32 1.77 8.39 7.08
C HIS A 32 0.75 7.77 6.12
N PRO A 33 -0.35 7.19 6.62
CA PRO A 33 -1.35 6.59 5.77
C PRO A 33 -2.10 7.66 4.98
N LYS A 34 -2.40 7.37 3.71
CA LYS A 34 -3.25 8.20 2.85
C LYS A 34 -4.12 7.26 2.02
N VAL A 35 -5.38 7.65 1.83
CA VAL A 35 -6.29 6.92 0.93
C VAL A 35 -5.68 6.87 -0.46
N GLY A 36 -5.67 5.68 -1.06
CA GLY A 36 -5.03 5.46 -2.36
C GLY A 36 -3.56 5.04 -2.31
N SER A 37 -2.95 5.02 -1.12
CA SER A 37 -1.58 4.53 -0.93
C SER A 37 -1.52 3.03 -0.71
N ILE A 38 -0.33 2.45 -0.88
CA ILE A 38 -0.06 1.03 -0.63
C ILE A 38 0.64 0.88 0.71
N LEU A 39 0.04 0.09 1.58
CA LEU A 39 0.67 -0.43 2.77
C LEU A 39 1.55 -1.62 2.40
N GLN A 40 2.79 -1.62 2.85
CA GLN A 40 3.80 -2.62 2.53
C GLN A 40 4.44 -3.18 3.80
N SER A 41 4.66 -4.49 3.82
CA SER A 41 5.42 -5.21 4.84
C SER A 41 6.47 -6.12 4.22
N THR A 42 7.62 -6.23 4.89
CA THR A 42 8.65 -7.22 4.57
C THR A 42 8.39 -8.58 5.23
N LYS A 43 7.35 -8.70 6.08
CA LYS A 43 7.02 -9.93 6.79
C LYS A 43 6.50 -11.01 5.82
N GLY A 44 7.00 -12.24 5.95
CA GLY A 44 6.65 -13.39 5.11
C GLY A 44 7.62 -13.60 3.94
N LYS A 45 7.55 -14.76 3.28
CA LYS A 45 8.51 -15.18 2.22
C LYS A 45 8.63 -14.16 1.07
N TYR A 46 7.51 -13.56 0.69
CA TYR A 46 7.41 -12.60 -0.41
C TYR A 46 7.15 -11.16 0.06
N GLY A 47 7.00 -10.93 1.37
CA GLY A 47 6.40 -9.71 1.92
C GLY A 47 4.88 -9.68 1.71
N HIS A 48 4.26 -8.56 2.05
CA HIS A 48 2.83 -8.35 1.88
C HIS A 48 2.52 -6.91 1.49
N VAL A 49 1.52 -6.70 0.62
CA VAL A 49 1.02 -5.38 0.23
C VAL A 49 -0.50 -5.33 0.32
N ALA A 50 -1.02 -4.18 0.73
CA ALA A 50 -2.45 -3.89 0.83
C ALA A 50 -2.74 -2.46 0.34
N TYR A 51 -3.92 -2.23 -0.20
CA TYR A 51 -4.37 -0.91 -0.64
C TYR A 51 -5.17 -0.22 0.47
N ILE A 52 -4.83 1.04 0.76
CA ILE A 52 -5.54 1.83 1.77
C ILE A 52 -6.82 2.39 1.16
N GLU A 53 -7.96 1.83 1.56
CA GLU A 53 -9.29 2.27 1.12
C GLU A 53 -9.83 3.44 1.96
N ARG A 54 -9.52 3.47 3.25
CA ARG A 54 -9.99 4.52 4.16
C ARG A 54 -8.98 4.75 5.29
N VAL A 55 -8.87 6.01 5.71
CA VAL A 55 -8.21 6.43 6.96
C VAL A 55 -9.31 7.02 7.84
N PHE A 56 -9.43 6.53 9.07
CA PHE A 56 -10.41 6.99 10.06
C PHE A 56 -9.79 8.08 10.94
N ASP A 57 -10.64 8.88 11.59
CA ASP A 57 -10.21 10.02 12.43
C ASP A 57 -9.42 9.59 13.68
N ASP A 58 -9.65 8.37 14.15
CA ASP A 58 -8.89 7.75 15.26
C ASP A 58 -7.49 7.25 14.83
N GLY A 59 -7.15 7.40 13.55
CA GLY A 59 -5.90 6.94 12.94
C GLY A 59 -5.90 5.46 12.53
N THR A 60 -7.00 4.74 12.75
CA THR A 60 -7.19 3.39 12.19
C THR A 60 -7.29 3.50 10.67
N ILE A 61 -6.84 2.47 9.95
CA ILE A 61 -6.98 2.42 8.48
C ILE A 61 -7.70 1.16 8.05
N LYS A 62 -8.55 1.27 7.03
CA LYS A 62 -9.13 0.14 6.33
C LYS A 62 -8.28 -0.16 5.11
N VAL A 63 -7.80 -1.39 5.01
CA VAL A 63 -7.05 -1.86 3.87
C VAL A 63 -7.76 -2.99 3.14
N LYS A 64 -7.51 -3.08 1.85
CA LYS A 64 -7.93 -4.16 0.97
C LYS A 64 -6.71 -4.89 0.43
N GLU A 65 -6.68 -6.18 0.67
CA GLU A 65 -5.56 -7.05 0.34
C GLU A 65 -6.07 -8.31 -0.36
N MET A 66 -5.22 -8.87 -1.22
CA MET A 66 -5.50 -10.12 -1.91
C MET A 66 -4.48 -11.16 -1.46
N ASN A 67 -4.93 -12.41 -1.30
CA ASN A 67 -4.10 -13.54 -0.88
C ASN A 67 -3.58 -13.46 0.57
N PHE A 68 -4.29 -12.79 1.48
CA PHE A 68 -3.87 -12.74 2.89
C PHE A 68 -4.29 -13.99 3.67
N TYR A 69 -5.52 -14.46 3.51
CA TYR A 69 -6.04 -15.67 4.15
C TYR A 69 -6.02 -16.87 3.19
N HIS A 70 -6.61 -16.73 2.00
CA HIS A 70 -6.60 -17.76 0.96
C HIS A 70 -6.11 -17.24 -0.41
N PRO A 71 -5.50 -18.09 -1.24
CA PRO A 71 -5.21 -17.74 -2.63
C PRO A 71 -6.48 -17.28 -3.37
N PHE A 72 -6.36 -16.21 -4.14
CA PHE A 72 -7.40 -15.53 -4.92
C PHE A 72 -8.52 -14.87 -4.10
N GLU A 73 -8.37 -14.81 -2.78
CA GLU A 73 -9.33 -14.15 -1.91
C GLU A 73 -8.93 -12.68 -1.71
N ILE A 74 -9.89 -11.79 -1.90
CA ILE A 74 -9.78 -10.38 -1.54
C ILE A 74 -10.44 -10.20 -0.18
N THR A 75 -9.67 -9.74 0.80
CA THR A 75 -10.16 -9.45 2.14
C THR A 75 -9.91 -8.00 2.50
N THR A 76 -10.74 -7.48 3.39
CA THR A 76 -10.54 -6.17 4.00
C THR A 76 -10.30 -6.32 5.49
N ARG A 77 -9.39 -5.53 6.05
CA ARG A 77 -9.18 -5.49 7.50
C ARG A 77 -8.87 -4.08 7.98
N ASP A 78 -9.11 -3.87 9.26
CA ASP A 78 -8.76 -2.62 9.93
C ASP A 78 -7.41 -2.78 10.66
N ILE A 79 -6.54 -1.79 10.51
CA ILE A 79 -5.20 -1.77 11.09
C ILE A 79 -5.12 -0.57 12.03
N SER A 80 -4.83 -0.84 13.31
CA SER A 80 -4.67 0.19 14.32
C SER A 80 -3.41 1.04 14.11
N PRO A 81 -3.37 2.29 14.62
CA PRO A 81 -2.18 3.14 14.52
C PRO A 81 -0.90 2.49 15.05
N GLN A 82 -1.02 1.68 16.11
CA GLN A 82 0.12 0.97 16.70
C GLN A 82 0.67 -0.12 15.77
N ALA A 83 -0.23 -0.88 15.14
CA ALA A 83 0.16 -1.87 14.14
C ALA A 83 0.75 -1.20 12.90
N LEU A 84 0.24 -0.02 12.51
CA LEU A 84 0.67 0.72 11.34
C LEU A 84 2.17 1.05 11.34
N LYS A 85 2.76 1.28 12.52
CA LYS A 85 4.20 1.56 12.70
C LYS A 85 5.12 0.46 12.16
N LYS A 86 4.60 -0.76 11.95
CA LYS A 86 5.36 -1.90 11.41
C LYS A 86 5.39 -1.94 9.88
N TYR A 87 4.69 -1.02 9.22
CA TYR A 87 4.50 -1.00 7.78
C TYR A 87 5.06 0.26 7.16
N TYR A 88 5.45 0.16 5.90
CA TYR A 88 5.80 1.31 5.06
C TYR A 88 4.62 1.67 4.16
N ILE A 89 4.37 2.96 3.99
CA ILE A 89 3.33 3.49 3.12
C ILE A 89 3.99 4.05 1.87
N ILE A 90 3.69 3.43 0.73
CA ILE A 90 4.11 3.87 -0.59
C ILE A 90 2.99 4.73 -1.16
N HIS A 91 3.27 6.02 -1.32
CA HIS A 91 2.30 6.97 -1.87
C HIS A 91 2.35 6.95 -3.39
N PRO A 92 1.19 6.88 -4.07
CA PRO A 92 1.18 6.98 -5.50
C PRO A 92 1.69 8.33 -5.95
N LYS A 93 2.32 8.37 -7.12
CA LYS A 93 2.61 9.65 -7.77
C LYS A 93 1.28 10.26 -8.22
N GLU A 94 1.05 11.51 -7.86
CA GLU A 94 -0.07 12.26 -8.41
C GLU A 94 0.09 12.33 -9.92
N ASN A 95 -0.82 11.71 -10.66
CA ASN A 95 -1.08 12.18 -12.01
C ASN A 95 -1.89 13.46 -11.83
N LYS A 96 -1.25 14.62 -11.95
CA LYS A 96 -1.99 15.85 -12.25
C LYS A 96 -2.71 15.57 -13.57
N ALA A 97 -3.99 15.23 -13.50
CA ALA A 97 -4.86 15.32 -14.66
C ALA A 97 -4.77 16.78 -15.10
N LYS A 98 -4.14 17.01 -16.26
CA LYS A 98 -4.26 18.27 -16.98
C LYS A 98 -5.59 18.26 -17.72
#